data_AF-A0A453H750-F1
#
_entry.id   AF-A0A453H750-F1
#
_cell.length_a   1.000
_cell.length_b   1.000
_cell.length_c   1.000
_cell.angle_alpha   90.00
_cell.angle_beta   90.00
_cell.angle_gamma   90.00
#
_symmetry.space_group_name_H-M   'P 1'
#
loop_
_entity.id
_entity.type
_entity.pdbx_description
1 polymer ?
#
loop_
_entity_poly.entity_id
_entity_poly.type
_entity_poly.pdbx_seq_one_letter_code
_entity_poly.pdbx_strand_id
1 'polypeptide(L)'
;ERTSDIGEESNVRESVLSVHAGFLIKSMSQRDEHVRDLSVKLLTQLKEKFPQVLWNSSCLDLLLISVHNELTSGPVSDPAWVATIRSLYQKIAREWITSALSYAPCTTQGLIQENFCKPSGAQRTQHTADVVSLLSEIRICIGKNDWNGIRTANIPAVMDSAAAASGARKEAPDITLEVLSTAVVSATVKCNHAGEIAGMRRLFSTMGGLNMGVSPPGTQSGQAPQSFDEVFLSKFVRLLQDFVVTAEKQPIDNSQFRETCSQATALLLDHLVSDSRTNLEGFSQLIRLLCWCPAYISTPDAMETGIYIWTWLVSAAPSLGPLVLAELVDAWLWTMDTKRGLFASDMKYCGPDAKLRPHLIPGEPEAPPEKDPVEAIIAHRLWLGFFIDRFEVVRHDSIEQLLLLGRMLQGMMKSPTHFSHHPAATGTFFTAMQLGLNFCSCQDQFNLQKCNMGLQLLEDRVYRAALGWFAYAPEFYESPNKSFAQREAQSVSIFVHNLQNTSSTDSGSKPQGREGELNTV
;
A
#
# COMPACT_ATOMS: atom_id res chain seq x y z
N GLU A 1 23.15 -11.52 10.44
CA GLU A 1 23.89 -10.91 11.57
C GLU A 1 23.74 -9.39 11.59
N ARG A 2 24.22 -8.59 10.63
CA ARG A 2 24.09 -7.12 10.75
C ARG A 2 22.70 -6.54 10.45
N THR A 3 21.93 -7.14 9.55
CA THR A 3 20.54 -6.73 9.27
C THR A 3 19.59 -7.17 10.39
N SER A 4 19.92 -8.26 11.09
CA SER A 4 19.15 -8.74 12.24
C SER A 4 19.29 -7.78 13.43
N ASP A 5 20.49 -7.28 13.73
CA ASP A 5 20.69 -6.36 14.87
C ASP A 5 19.93 -5.04 14.71
N ILE A 6 19.97 -4.42 13.52
CA ILE A 6 19.25 -3.15 13.29
C ILE A 6 17.72 -3.38 13.20
N GLY A 7 17.30 -4.56 12.73
CA GLY A 7 15.89 -4.98 12.76
C GLY A 7 15.37 -5.12 14.19
N GLU A 8 16.13 -5.74 15.09
CA GLU A 8 15.79 -5.88 16.50
C GLU A 8 15.68 -4.52 17.20
N GLU A 9 16.63 -3.61 16.98
CA GLU A 9 16.57 -2.24 17.52
C GLU A 9 15.34 -1.47 17.04
N SER A 10 14.95 -1.63 15.77
CA SER A 10 13.75 -1.02 15.19
C SER A 10 12.47 -1.53 15.86
N ASN A 11 12.36 -2.85 16.05
CA ASN A 11 11.22 -3.48 16.72
C ASN A 11 11.09 -3.03 18.18
N VAL A 12 12.21 -2.92 18.90
CA VAL A 12 12.22 -2.41 20.29
C VAL A 12 11.74 -0.96 20.32
N ARG A 13 12.20 -0.12 19.39
CA ARG A 13 11.76 1.28 19.30
C ARG A 13 10.26 1.39 19.03
N GLU A 14 9.71 0.62 18.09
CA GLU A 14 8.28 0.60 17.79
C GLU A 14 7.47 0.12 19.02
N SER A 15 7.94 -0.94 19.68
CA SER A 15 7.32 -1.45 20.92
C SER A 15 7.30 -0.40 22.02
N VAL A 16 8.41 0.30 22.26
CA VAL A 16 8.49 1.38 23.25
C VAL A 16 7.51 2.51 22.91
N LEU A 17 7.47 2.96 21.66
CA LEU A 17 6.58 4.04 21.23
C LEU A 17 5.10 3.65 21.38
N SER A 18 4.73 2.43 20.98
CA SER A 18 3.35 1.94 21.10
C SER A 18 2.91 1.76 22.56
N VAL A 19 3.80 1.31 23.46
CA VAL A 19 3.52 1.23 24.90
C VAL A 19 3.28 2.61 25.50
N HIS A 20 4.10 3.61 25.16
CA HIS A 20 3.92 4.98 25.66
C HIS A 20 2.65 5.63 25.09
N ALA A 21 2.38 5.46 23.80
CA ALA A 21 1.14 5.91 23.18
C ALA A 21 -0.07 5.26 23.86
N GLY A 22 -0.04 3.94 24.07
CA GLY A 22 -1.10 3.20 24.75
C GLY A 22 -1.31 3.65 26.19
N PHE A 23 -0.24 3.95 26.93
CA PHE A 23 -0.33 4.54 28.26
C PHE A 23 -1.05 5.89 28.24
N LEU A 24 -0.60 6.81 27.37
CA LEU A 24 -1.21 8.14 27.25
C LEU A 24 -2.67 8.07 26.81
N ILE A 25 -2.99 7.17 25.87
CA ILE A 25 -4.37 6.92 25.42
C ILE A 25 -5.21 6.54 26.64
N LYS A 26 -4.82 5.51 27.40
CA LYS A 26 -5.56 5.10 28.62
C LYS A 26 -5.64 6.20 29.67
N SER A 27 -4.61 7.02 29.84
CA SER A 27 -4.62 8.10 30.83
C SER A 27 -5.62 9.22 30.51
N MET A 28 -6.16 9.31 29.29
CA MET A 28 -7.26 10.23 28.97
C MET A 28 -8.58 9.85 29.65
N SER A 29 -8.73 8.62 30.18
CA SER A 29 -9.91 8.22 30.98
C SER A 29 -9.73 8.46 32.48
N GLN A 30 -8.66 9.11 32.93
CA GLN A 30 -8.46 9.42 34.35
C GLN A 30 -9.46 10.45 34.86
N ARG A 31 -9.83 10.38 36.15
CA ARG A 31 -10.79 11.33 36.75
C ARG A 31 -10.24 12.74 36.90
N ASP A 32 -8.94 12.87 37.14
CA ASP A 32 -8.24 14.15 37.25
C ASP A 32 -8.15 14.83 35.87
N GLU A 33 -8.65 16.06 35.77
CA GLU A 33 -8.66 16.86 34.54
C GLU A 33 -7.25 17.25 34.08
N HIS A 34 -6.37 17.62 35.00
CA HIS A 34 -4.99 17.98 34.67
C HIS A 34 -4.21 16.80 34.09
N VAL A 35 -4.45 15.59 34.61
CA VAL A 35 -3.86 14.37 34.07
C VAL A 35 -4.35 14.11 32.65
N ARG A 36 -5.65 14.30 32.38
CA ARG A 36 -6.20 14.15 31.02
C ARG A 36 -5.61 15.17 30.04
N ASP A 37 -5.57 16.44 30.42
CA ASP A 37 -5.06 17.52 29.57
C ASP A 37 -3.57 17.31 29.24
N LEU A 38 -2.78 16.93 30.25
CA LEU A 38 -1.37 16.59 30.04
C LEU A 38 -1.22 15.37 29.13
N SER A 39 -2.08 14.35 29.28
CA SER A 39 -2.06 13.17 28.43
C SER A 39 -2.35 13.51 26.98
N VAL A 40 -3.37 14.34 26.71
CA VAL A 40 -3.71 14.81 25.34
C VAL A 40 -2.56 15.62 24.74
N LYS A 41 -1.94 16.52 25.52
CA LYS A 41 -0.82 17.33 25.06
C LYS A 41 0.40 16.47 24.71
N LEU A 42 0.78 15.54 25.59
CA LEU A 42 1.90 14.64 25.36
C LEU A 42 1.63 13.68 24.20
N LEU A 43 0.40 13.18 24.08
CA LEU A 43 -0.01 12.31 22.97
C LEU A 43 0.08 13.05 21.62
N THR A 44 -0.29 14.33 21.60
CA THR A 44 -0.16 15.19 20.41
C THR A 44 1.30 15.40 20.02
N GLN A 45 2.16 15.71 20.99
CA GLN A 45 3.60 15.84 20.75
C GLN A 45 4.23 14.52 20.28
N LEU A 46 3.78 13.40 20.85
CA LEU A 46 4.27 12.07 20.48
C LEU A 46 3.94 11.74 19.02
N LYS A 47 2.68 11.92 18.58
CA LYS A 47 2.26 11.62 17.19
C LYS A 47 2.87 12.58 16.16
N GLU A 48 3.17 13.82 16.54
CA GLU A 48 3.85 14.78 15.66
C GLU A 48 5.34 14.42 15.48
N LYS A 49 6.01 13.99 16.55
CA LYS A 49 7.42 13.62 16.52
C LYS A 49 7.66 12.22 15.94
N PHE A 50 6.73 11.30 16.18
CA PHE A 50 6.81 9.91 15.75
C PHE A 50 5.51 9.50 15.05
N PRO A 51 5.31 9.89 13.78
CA PRO A 51 4.07 9.62 13.04
C PRO A 51 3.70 8.14 12.96
N GLN A 52 4.66 7.22 13.05
CA GLN A 52 4.41 5.78 12.95
C GLN A 52 3.47 5.21 14.01
N VAL A 53 3.29 5.89 15.14
CA VAL A 53 2.30 5.49 16.15
C VAL A 53 0.87 5.57 15.60
N LEU A 54 0.62 6.42 14.59
CA LEU A 54 -0.70 6.68 14.04
C LEU A 54 -1.35 5.43 13.42
N TRP A 55 -0.54 4.58 12.78
CA TRP A 55 -0.96 3.34 12.12
C TRP A 55 -0.49 2.09 12.87
N ASN A 56 -0.16 2.20 14.15
CA ASN A 56 0.07 1.03 14.99
C ASN A 56 -1.27 0.39 15.37
N SER A 57 -1.44 -0.91 15.08
CA SER A 57 -2.71 -1.63 15.28
C SER A 57 -3.19 -1.62 16.73
N SER A 58 -2.28 -1.73 17.69
CA SER A 58 -2.61 -1.72 19.12
C SER A 58 -3.09 -0.34 19.58
N CYS A 59 -2.47 0.74 19.09
CA CYS A 59 -2.88 2.10 19.40
C CYS A 59 -4.27 2.41 18.83
N LEU A 60 -4.53 1.99 17.59
CA LEU A 60 -5.83 2.14 16.95
C LEU A 60 -6.93 1.33 17.67
N ASP A 61 -6.63 0.08 18.05
CA ASP A 61 -7.55 -0.76 18.83
C ASP A 61 -7.87 -0.15 20.20
N LEU A 62 -6.89 0.44 20.89
CA LEU A 62 -7.11 1.12 22.17
C LEU A 62 -8.03 2.34 22.02
N LEU A 63 -7.82 3.15 20.97
CA LEU A 63 -8.62 4.34 20.68
C LEU A 63 -10.07 4.00 20.31
N LEU A 64 -10.27 2.92 19.56
CA LEU A 64 -11.59 2.51 19.09
C LEU A 64 -12.33 1.67 20.15
N ILE A 65 -11.68 0.62 20.67
CA ILE A 65 -12.33 -0.47 21.42
C ILE A 65 -12.16 -0.34 22.94
N SER A 66 -10.93 -0.31 23.44
CA SER A 66 -10.67 -0.65 24.86
C SER A 66 -11.23 0.37 25.85
N VAL A 67 -11.27 1.63 25.47
CA VAL A 67 -11.70 2.72 26.36
C VAL A 67 -13.20 2.68 26.59
N HIS A 68 -13.99 2.37 25.56
CA HIS A 68 -15.45 2.27 25.69
C HIS A 68 -15.87 1.12 26.62
N ASN A 69 -15.10 0.04 26.66
CA ASN A 69 -15.35 -1.11 27.52
C ASN A 69 -15.02 -0.83 29.00
N GLU A 70 -13.91 -0.15 29.29
CA GLU A 70 -13.51 0.16 30.68
C GLU A 70 -14.41 1.21 31.35
N LEU A 71 -14.94 2.18 30.58
CA LEU A 71 -15.86 3.20 31.10
C LEU A 71 -17.24 2.65 31.50
N THR A 72 -17.66 1.51 30.92
CA THR A 72 -18.98 0.90 31.13
C THR A 72 -18.99 -0.22 32.17
N SER A 73 -17.82 -0.75 32.55
CA SER A 73 -17.68 -1.85 33.52
C SER A 73 -17.61 -1.41 35.00
N GLY A 74 -17.57 -0.11 35.30
CA GLY A 74 -17.46 0.41 36.67
C GLY A 74 -18.79 0.43 37.45
N PRO A 75 -18.82 0.08 38.75
CA PRO A 75 -20.06 -0.12 39.51
C PRO A 75 -20.82 1.19 39.86
N VAL A 76 -20.22 2.37 39.65
CA VAL A 76 -20.91 3.66 39.68
C VAL A 76 -20.05 4.69 38.93
N SER A 77 -20.47 5.00 37.69
CA SER A 77 -19.88 6.04 36.85
C SER A 77 -20.91 7.16 36.67
N ASP A 78 -20.54 8.39 37.02
CA ASP A 78 -21.36 9.58 36.74
C ASP A 78 -21.62 9.70 35.22
N PRO A 79 -22.89 9.69 34.76
CA PRO A 79 -23.22 9.79 33.34
C PRO A 79 -22.61 11.01 32.64
N ALA A 80 -22.49 12.15 33.34
CA ALA A 80 -21.92 13.38 32.77
C ALA A 80 -20.41 13.24 32.52
N TRP A 81 -19.69 12.67 33.48
CA TRP A 81 -18.27 12.33 33.31
C TRP A 81 -18.06 11.34 32.16
N VAL A 82 -18.84 10.25 32.10
CA VAL A 82 -18.73 9.26 31.00
C VAL A 82 -18.97 9.90 29.63
N ALA A 83 -19.96 10.80 29.52
CA ALA A 83 -20.23 11.53 28.29
C ALA A 83 -19.06 12.47 27.90
N THR A 84 -18.46 13.14 28.87
CA THR A 84 -17.30 14.03 28.66
C THR A 84 -16.10 13.25 28.14
N ILE A 85 -15.78 12.11 28.76
CA ILE A 85 -14.68 11.26 28.30
C ILE A 85 -14.98 10.70 26.90
N ARG A 86 -16.19 10.21 26.65
CA ARG A 86 -16.58 9.71 25.31
C ARG A 86 -16.39 10.77 24.22
N SER A 87 -16.85 11.99 24.47
CA SER A 87 -16.66 13.15 23.58
C SER A 87 -15.17 13.42 23.30
N LEU A 88 -14.34 13.42 24.35
CA LEU A 88 -12.90 13.63 24.22
C LEU A 88 -12.26 12.55 23.34
N TYR A 89 -12.56 11.27 23.58
CA TYR A 89 -12.01 10.17 22.78
C TYR A 89 -12.49 10.22 21.33
N GLN A 90 -13.76 10.52 21.07
CA GLN A 90 -14.26 10.69 19.70
C GLN A 90 -13.52 11.80 18.96
N LYS A 91 -13.27 12.94 19.63
CA LYS A 91 -12.48 14.03 19.05
C LYS A 91 -11.06 13.59 18.72
N ILE A 92 -10.35 12.99 19.70
CA ILE A 92 -8.95 12.57 19.52
C ILE A 92 -8.83 11.46 18.48
N ALA A 93 -9.72 10.47 18.49
CA ALA A 93 -9.74 9.38 17.52
C ALA A 93 -9.98 9.90 16.09
N ARG A 94 -10.83 10.92 15.92
CA ARG A 94 -11.05 11.56 14.61
C ARG A 94 -9.79 12.23 14.09
N GLU A 95 -9.16 13.06 14.91
CA GLU A 95 -7.92 13.74 14.55
C GLU A 95 -6.82 12.73 14.25
N TRP A 96 -6.76 11.64 15.03
CA TRP A 96 -5.82 10.54 14.85
C TRP A 96 -6.01 9.86 13.50
N ILE A 97 -7.23 9.40 13.20
CA ILE A 97 -7.57 8.71 11.94
C ILE A 97 -7.35 9.64 10.74
N THR A 98 -7.76 10.91 10.85
CA THR A 98 -7.55 11.89 9.78
C THR A 98 -6.06 12.11 9.51
N SER A 99 -5.24 12.20 10.57
CA SER A 99 -3.79 12.32 10.42
C SER A 99 -3.17 11.03 9.87
N ALA A 100 -3.60 9.86 10.35
CA ALA A 100 -3.13 8.56 9.88
C ALA A 100 -3.39 8.38 8.37
N LEU A 101 -4.63 8.66 7.93
CA LEU A 101 -5.00 8.61 6.52
C LEU A 101 -4.28 9.66 5.66
N SER A 102 -3.78 10.76 6.26
CA SER A 102 -2.98 11.74 5.51
C SER A 102 -1.60 11.21 5.13
N TYR A 103 -0.99 10.40 6.01
CA TYR A 103 0.34 9.83 5.83
C TYR A 103 0.31 8.47 5.13
N ALA A 104 -0.57 7.57 5.56
CA ALA A 104 -0.62 6.19 5.08
C ALA A 104 -2.09 5.76 4.86
N PRO A 105 -2.78 6.32 3.84
CA PRO A 105 -4.19 6.04 3.60
C PRO A 105 -4.50 4.56 3.33
N CYS A 106 -3.72 3.83 2.53
CA CYS A 106 -3.98 2.42 2.24
C CYS A 106 -3.82 1.58 3.52
N THR A 107 -2.71 1.76 4.23
CA THR A 107 -2.43 1.05 5.48
C THR A 107 -3.50 1.34 6.54
N THR A 108 -3.87 2.61 6.72
CA THR A 108 -4.89 3.00 7.70
C THR A 108 -6.27 2.42 7.34
N GLN A 109 -6.64 2.42 6.06
CA GLN A 109 -7.88 1.78 5.58
C GLN A 109 -7.90 0.28 5.91
N GLY A 110 -6.80 -0.43 5.63
CA GLY A 110 -6.67 -1.85 5.93
C GLY A 110 -6.83 -2.16 7.42
N LEU A 111 -6.23 -1.36 8.29
CA LEU A 111 -6.33 -1.51 9.75
C LEU A 111 -7.75 -1.24 10.27
N ILE A 112 -8.43 -0.22 9.76
CA ILE A 112 -9.82 0.08 10.14
C ILE A 112 -10.73 -1.07 9.72
N GLN A 113 -10.59 -1.58 8.50
CA GLN A 113 -11.36 -2.73 8.01
C GLN A 113 -11.12 -3.98 8.86
N GLU A 114 -9.86 -4.26 9.22
CA GLU A 114 -9.50 -5.39 10.06
C GLU A 114 -10.10 -5.27 11.48
N ASN A 115 -10.15 -4.06 12.03
CA ASN A 115 -10.83 -3.80 13.30
C ASN A 115 -12.31 -4.18 13.27
N PHE A 116 -13.00 -3.95 12.13
CA PHE A 116 -14.37 -4.42 11.93
C PHE A 116 -14.46 -5.96 11.81
N CYS A 117 -13.47 -6.62 11.20
CA CYS A 117 -13.44 -8.07 11.01
C CYS A 117 -13.16 -8.88 12.28
N LYS A 118 -12.44 -8.32 13.27
CA LYS A 118 -12.10 -9.05 14.51
C LYS A 118 -13.35 -9.60 15.23
N PRO A 119 -13.41 -10.91 15.54
CA PRO A 119 -14.53 -11.50 16.27
C PRO A 119 -14.55 -10.96 17.71
N SER A 120 -15.66 -10.38 18.13
CA SER A 120 -15.82 -9.86 19.50
C SER A 120 -17.06 -10.47 20.14
N GLY A 121 -16.96 -10.78 21.44
CA GLY A 121 -18.07 -11.30 22.24
C GLY A 121 -19.25 -10.32 22.40
N ALA A 122 -20.24 -10.73 23.20
CA ALA A 122 -21.59 -10.17 23.32
C ALA A 122 -21.74 -8.68 23.74
N GLN A 123 -20.67 -7.88 23.89
CA GLN A 123 -20.72 -6.50 24.40
C GLN A 123 -20.66 -5.39 23.33
N ARG A 124 -20.78 -5.72 22.03
CA ARG A 124 -20.40 -4.81 20.90
C ARG A 124 -21.49 -3.84 20.37
N THR A 125 -22.77 -3.98 20.71
CA THR A 125 -23.85 -3.21 20.04
C THR A 125 -23.73 -1.69 20.19
N GLN A 126 -23.34 -1.20 21.37
CA GLN A 126 -23.16 0.24 21.59
C GLN A 126 -21.83 0.77 21.00
N HIS A 127 -20.74 0.01 21.12
CA HIS A 127 -19.41 0.37 20.62
C HIS A 127 -19.38 0.52 19.09
N THR A 128 -20.01 -0.40 18.36
CA THR A 128 -20.05 -0.32 16.89
C THR A 128 -20.80 0.92 16.42
N ALA A 129 -21.85 1.35 17.12
CA ALA A 129 -22.57 2.59 16.79
C ALA A 129 -21.70 3.84 16.95
N ASP A 130 -20.89 3.91 18.02
CA ASP A 130 -19.98 5.04 18.29
C ASP A 130 -18.84 5.11 17.24
N VAL A 131 -18.24 3.98 16.88
CA VAL A 131 -17.21 3.90 15.81
C VAL A 131 -17.80 4.24 14.44
N VAL A 132 -19.02 3.77 14.15
CA VAL A 132 -19.72 4.10 12.92
C VAL A 132 -20.00 5.60 12.85
N SER A 133 -20.50 6.21 13.93
CA SER A 133 -20.70 7.67 14.00
C SER A 133 -19.40 8.43 13.74
N LEU A 134 -18.31 8.03 14.40
CA LEU A 134 -16.99 8.66 14.26
C LEU A 134 -16.51 8.67 12.81
N LEU A 135 -16.57 7.52 12.15
CA LEU A 135 -16.08 7.37 10.77
C LEU A 135 -17.01 8.02 9.75
N SER A 136 -18.32 8.17 10.04
CA SER A 136 -19.30 8.77 9.12
C SER A 136 -18.96 10.21 8.74
N GLU A 137 -18.24 10.90 9.63
CA GLU A 137 -17.88 12.30 9.47
C GLU A 137 -16.47 12.51 8.90
N ILE A 138 -15.70 11.44 8.67
CA ILE A 138 -14.35 11.52 8.08
C ILE A 138 -14.45 11.38 6.56
N ARG A 139 -14.18 12.48 5.86
CA ARG A 139 -14.08 12.55 4.40
C ARG A 139 -12.72 13.09 4.02
N ILE A 140 -12.00 12.38 3.15
CA ILE A 140 -10.70 12.83 2.66
C ILE A 140 -10.82 13.13 1.18
N CYS A 141 -10.63 14.40 0.84
CA CYS A 141 -10.67 14.91 -0.52
C CYS A 141 -9.26 15.23 -1.00
N ILE A 142 -8.97 14.94 -2.27
CA ILE A 142 -7.72 15.37 -2.90
C ILE A 142 -7.72 16.90 -3.02
N GLY A 143 -6.69 17.57 -2.47
CA GLY A 143 -6.41 18.99 -2.71
C GLY A 143 -7.25 20.03 -1.94
N LYS A 144 -8.18 19.61 -1.06
CA LYS A 144 -8.99 20.51 -0.21
C LYS A 144 -8.73 20.38 1.29
N ASN A 145 -7.80 19.52 1.70
CA ASN A 145 -7.52 19.34 3.12
C ASN A 145 -6.45 20.35 3.54
N ASP A 146 -6.75 21.16 4.56
CA ASP A 146 -5.86 22.16 5.17
C ASP A 146 -4.74 21.50 6.01
N TRP A 147 -3.97 20.60 5.40
CA TRP A 147 -2.82 20.01 6.06
C TRP A 147 -1.61 20.95 5.95
N ASN A 148 -0.87 21.09 7.04
CA ASN A 148 0.39 21.82 7.02
C ASN A 148 1.42 21.02 6.19
N GLY A 149 1.61 21.43 4.94
CA GLY A 149 2.58 20.86 4.00
C GLY A 149 2.04 19.72 3.13
N ILE A 150 2.90 19.22 2.23
CA ILE A 150 2.57 18.11 1.34
C ILE A 150 2.67 16.80 2.13
N ARG A 151 1.56 16.06 2.21
CA ARG A 151 1.45 14.71 2.75
C ARG A 151 1.32 13.69 1.63
N THR A 152 1.51 12.42 1.96
CA THR A 152 1.38 11.28 1.03
C THR A 152 0.03 11.26 0.32
N ALA A 153 -1.07 11.54 1.02
CA ALA A 153 -2.41 11.59 0.44
C ALA A 153 -2.67 12.81 -0.49
N ASN A 154 -1.73 13.75 -0.62
CA ASN A 154 -1.80 14.76 -1.68
C ASN A 154 -1.39 14.19 -3.06
N ILE A 155 -0.70 13.05 -3.10
CA ILE A 155 -0.25 12.40 -4.33
C ILE A 155 -1.45 11.68 -4.97
N PRO A 156 -1.86 12.03 -6.20
CA PRO A 156 -3.03 11.43 -6.84
C PRO A 156 -2.99 9.90 -6.92
N ALA A 157 -1.82 9.34 -7.27
CA ALA A 157 -1.59 7.90 -7.33
C ALA A 157 -1.89 7.20 -6.00
N VAL A 158 -1.45 7.76 -4.87
CA VAL A 158 -1.67 7.20 -3.53
C VAL A 158 -3.17 7.15 -3.21
N MET A 159 -3.91 8.19 -3.57
CA MET A 159 -5.35 8.24 -3.33
C MET A 159 -6.14 7.30 -4.24
N ASP A 160 -5.65 7.05 -5.47
CA ASP A 160 -6.19 5.99 -6.32
C ASP A 160 -5.98 4.60 -5.68
N SER A 161 -4.78 4.34 -5.15
CA SER A 161 -4.48 3.10 -4.43
C SER A 161 -5.30 2.97 -3.15
N ALA A 162 -5.54 4.07 -2.43
CA ALA A 162 -6.35 4.07 -1.23
C ALA A 162 -7.83 3.74 -1.52
N ALA A 163 -8.35 4.23 -2.65
CA ALA A 163 -9.68 3.85 -3.13
C ALA A 163 -9.75 2.36 -3.51
N ALA A 164 -8.70 1.83 -4.16
CA ALA A 164 -8.61 0.41 -4.45
C ALA A 164 -8.53 -0.45 -3.16
N ALA A 165 -7.70 -0.03 -2.20
CA ALA A 165 -7.55 -0.66 -0.89
C ALA A 165 -8.85 -0.64 -0.08
N SER A 166 -9.70 0.37 -0.27
CA SER A 166 -11.01 0.45 0.37
C SER A 166 -12.06 -0.48 -0.24
N GLY A 167 -11.77 -1.08 -1.39
CA GLY A 167 -12.71 -1.92 -2.13
C GLY A 167 -13.83 -1.15 -2.82
N ALA A 168 -13.74 0.19 -2.89
CA ALA A 168 -14.67 1.03 -3.62
C ALA A 168 -14.53 0.81 -5.13
N ARG A 169 -15.64 0.71 -5.86
CA ARG A 169 -15.65 0.72 -7.33
C ARG A 169 -15.63 2.17 -7.83
N LYS A 170 -14.83 2.46 -8.86
CA LYS A 170 -14.77 3.77 -9.51
C LYS A 170 -16.09 4.12 -10.18
N GLU A 171 -16.88 5.01 -9.58
CA GLU A 171 -18.01 5.65 -10.27
C GLU A 171 -17.91 7.18 -10.35
N ALA A 172 -16.92 7.82 -9.69
CA ALA A 172 -16.83 9.29 -9.64
C ALA A 172 -15.46 9.86 -10.07
N PRO A 173 -15.44 10.95 -10.86
CA PRO A 173 -14.20 11.61 -11.31
C PRO A 173 -13.47 12.38 -10.19
N ASP A 174 -14.14 12.62 -9.06
CA ASP A 174 -13.60 13.23 -7.84
C ASP A 174 -13.51 12.17 -6.74
N ILE A 175 -12.30 11.66 -6.49
CA ILE A 175 -12.07 10.64 -5.45
C ILE A 175 -12.19 11.30 -4.07
N THR A 176 -13.40 11.26 -3.53
CA THR A 176 -13.67 11.50 -2.12
C THR A 176 -13.61 10.15 -1.43
N LEU A 177 -12.63 9.96 -0.56
CA LEU A 177 -12.54 8.74 0.24
C LEU A 177 -13.55 8.84 1.39
N GLU A 178 -14.72 8.22 1.23
CA GLU A 178 -15.71 8.04 2.29
C GLU A 178 -15.32 6.86 3.17
N VAL A 179 -14.64 7.16 4.28
CA VAL A 179 -13.95 6.16 5.12
C VAL A 179 -14.94 5.15 5.72
N LEU A 180 -16.08 5.61 6.26
CA LEU A 180 -17.05 4.69 6.86
C LEU A 180 -17.67 3.71 5.86
N SER A 181 -18.27 4.24 4.79
CA SER A 181 -19.06 3.46 3.83
C SER A 181 -18.19 2.35 3.24
N THR A 182 -16.97 2.72 2.82
CA THR A 182 -16.02 1.78 2.24
C THR A 182 -15.48 0.78 3.26
N ALA A 183 -15.14 1.21 4.49
CA ALA A 183 -14.64 0.32 5.52
C ALA A 183 -15.66 -0.76 5.93
N VAL A 184 -16.92 -0.39 6.17
CA VAL A 184 -17.97 -1.34 6.58
C VAL A 184 -18.31 -2.33 5.48
N VAL A 185 -18.46 -1.84 4.24
CA VAL A 185 -18.75 -2.70 3.08
C VAL A 185 -17.59 -3.66 2.83
N SER A 186 -16.35 -3.16 2.82
CA SER A 186 -15.18 -4.02 2.62
C SER A 186 -15.01 -5.04 3.74
N ALA A 187 -15.15 -4.64 5.01
CA ALA A 187 -15.04 -5.57 6.13
C ALA A 187 -16.10 -6.67 6.06
N THR A 188 -17.33 -6.35 5.65
CA THR A 188 -18.40 -7.34 5.46
C THR A 188 -18.04 -8.34 4.37
N VAL A 189 -17.53 -7.86 3.23
CA VAL A 189 -17.08 -8.75 2.13
C VAL A 189 -15.93 -9.65 2.59
N LYS A 190 -14.95 -9.11 3.33
CA LYS A 190 -13.84 -9.89 3.90
C LYS A 190 -14.34 -10.98 4.86
N CYS A 191 -15.25 -10.63 5.77
CA CYS A 191 -15.87 -11.58 6.70
C CYS A 191 -16.66 -12.67 5.96
N ASN A 192 -17.36 -12.33 4.88
CA ASN A 192 -18.09 -13.31 4.08
C ASN A 192 -17.14 -14.34 3.47
N HIS A 193 -16.04 -13.91 2.84
CA HIS A 193 -15.05 -14.83 2.29
C HIS A 193 -14.33 -15.66 3.35
N ALA A 194 -14.01 -15.07 4.51
CA ALA A 194 -13.49 -15.83 5.66
C ALA A 194 -14.49 -16.90 6.14
N GLY A 195 -15.78 -16.54 6.21
CA GLY A 195 -16.87 -17.46 6.55
C GLY A 195 -17.08 -18.57 5.51
N GLU A 196 -16.94 -18.27 4.23
CA GLU A 196 -16.97 -19.25 3.12
C GLU A 196 -15.89 -20.30 3.31
N ILE A 197 -14.62 -19.88 3.53
CA ILE A 197 -13.50 -20.80 3.75
C ILE A 197 -13.69 -21.64 5.02
N ALA A 198 -14.09 -21.01 6.13
CA ALA A 198 -14.38 -21.73 7.37
C ALA A 198 -15.50 -22.76 7.19
N GLY A 199 -16.54 -22.41 6.41
CA GLY A 199 -17.63 -23.30 6.02
C GLY A 199 -17.15 -24.47 5.15
N MET A 200 -16.31 -24.19 4.14
CA MET A 200 -15.70 -25.23 3.29
C MET A 200 -14.84 -26.19 4.12
N ARG A 201 -14.02 -25.68 5.05
CA ARG A 201 -13.20 -26.51 5.96
C ARG A 201 -14.08 -27.41 6.82
N ARG A 202 -15.14 -26.87 7.42
CA ARG A 202 -16.08 -27.64 8.25
C ARG A 202 -16.80 -28.72 7.44
N LEU A 203 -17.27 -28.41 6.23
CA LEU A 203 -17.91 -29.38 5.34
C LEU A 203 -16.94 -30.48 4.91
N PHE A 204 -15.71 -30.12 4.54
CA PHE A 204 -14.67 -31.09 4.17
C PHE A 204 -14.37 -32.06 5.32
N SER A 205 -14.23 -31.56 6.54
CA SER A 205 -14.05 -32.38 7.74
C SER A 205 -15.26 -33.28 8.02
N THR A 206 -16.49 -32.79 7.80
CA THR A 206 -17.73 -33.56 8.02
C THR A 206 -17.93 -34.66 6.96
N MET A 207 -17.51 -34.41 5.71
CA MET A 207 -17.59 -35.37 4.61
C MET A 207 -16.44 -36.40 4.60
N GLY A 208 -15.54 -36.36 5.58
CA GLY A 208 -14.47 -37.34 5.75
C GLY A 208 -13.24 -37.14 4.85
N GLY A 209 -13.05 -35.94 4.29
CA GLY A 209 -12.09 -35.71 3.21
C GLY A 209 -12.55 -36.41 1.92
N LEU A 210 -12.25 -35.84 0.75
CA LEU A 210 -12.71 -36.41 -0.51
C LEU A 210 -12.09 -37.81 -0.78
N ASN A 211 -12.71 -38.88 -0.28
CA ASN A 211 -12.59 -40.23 -0.86
C ASN A 211 -13.41 -40.30 -2.16
N MET A 212 -13.24 -39.34 -3.06
CA MET A 212 -13.81 -39.35 -4.42
C MET A 212 -12.86 -40.04 -5.40
N GLY A 213 -12.35 -41.20 -5.00
CA GLY A 213 -11.80 -42.21 -5.90
C GLY A 213 -12.74 -43.41 -5.88
N VAL A 214 -13.53 -43.59 -6.93
CA VAL A 214 -14.22 -44.87 -7.17
C VAL A 214 -13.12 -45.90 -7.44
N SER A 215 -12.57 -46.50 -6.39
CA SER A 215 -11.77 -47.70 -6.53
C SER A 215 -12.73 -48.88 -6.71
N PRO A 216 -12.56 -49.71 -7.75
CA PRO A 216 -13.26 -50.98 -7.85
C PRO A 216 -13.02 -51.79 -6.56
N PRO A 217 -13.99 -52.62 -6.11
CA PRO A 217 -13.80 -53.44 -4.94
C PRO A 217 -12.64 -54.43 -5.21
N GLY A 218 -11.46 -54.16 -4.65
CA GLY A 218 -10.31 -55.06 -4.79
C GLY A 218 -8.91 -54.45 -4.64
N THR A 219 -8.74 -53.13 -4.70
CA THR A 219 -7.39 -52.52 -4.61
C THR A 219 -7.26 -51.65 -3.38
N GLN A 220 -6.62 -52.17 -2.32
CA GLN A 220 -6.14 -51.36 -1.21
C GLN A 220 -4.94 -50.54 -1.68
N SER A 221 -5.17 -49.37 -2.28
CA SER A 221 -4.14 -48.33 -2.32
C SER A 221 -4.36 -47.41 -1.12
N GLY A 222 -3.49 -47.53 -0.11
CA GLY A 222 -3.46 -46.64 1.04
C GLY A 222 -2.99 -45.24 0.65
N GLN A 223 -3.84 -44.46 -0.03
CA GLN A 223 -3.64 -43.01 -0.09
C GLN A 223 -4.06 -42.43 1.26
N ALA A 224 -3.11 -41.79 1.94
CA ALA A 224 -3.41 -41.02 3.15
C ALA A 224 -4.49 -39.97 2.82
N PRO A 225 -5.44 -39.71 3.73
CA PRO A 225 -6.48 -38.71 3.50
C PRO A 225 -5.84 -37.35 3.18
N GLN A 226 -6.17 -36.79 2.00
CA GLN A 226 -5.66 -35.50 1.58
C GLN A 226 -6.14 -34.40 2.53
N SER A 227 -5.23 -33.53 2.93
CA SER A 227 -5.57 -32.41 3.82
C SER A 227 -6.42 -31.37 3.07
N PHE A 228 -7.32 -30.70 3.80
CA PHE A 228 -8.12 -29.59 3.24
C PHE A 228 -7.22 -28.53 2.59
N ASP A 229 -6.15 -28.14 3.28
CA ASP A 229 -5.22 -27.12 2.82
C ASP A 229 -4.58 -27.53 1.49
N GLU A 230 -4.14 -28.79 1.34
CA GLU A 230 -3.53 -29.27 0.08
C GLU A 230 -4.50 -29.22 -1.11
N VAL A 231 -5.75 -29.64 -0.92
CA VAL A 231 -6.76 -29.65 -1.99
C VAL A 231 -7.12 -28.22 -2.40
N PHE A 232 -7.37 -27.33 -1.44
CA PHE A 232 -7.83 -25.99 -1.76
C PHE A 232 -6.70 -25.04 -2.16
N LEU A 233 -5.48 -25.18 -1.61
CA LEU A 233 -4.31 -24.46 -2.11
C LEU A 233 -4.04 -24.82 -3.57
N SER A 234 -4.02 -26.11 -3.91
CA SER A 234 -3.79 -26.53 -5.29
C SER A 234 -4.91 -26.07 -6.25
N LYS A 235 -6.17 -26.04 -5.79
CA LYS A 235 -7.30 -25.48 -6.55
C LYS A 235 -7.10 -24.00 -6.85
N PHE A 236 -6.83 -23.16 -5.85
CA PHE A 236 -6.69 -21.72 -6.06
C PHE A 236 -5.42 -21.38 -6.84
N VAL A 237 -4.33 -22.12 -6.66
CA VAL A 237 -3.12 -22.00 -7.49
C VAL A 237 -3.46 -22.21 -8.97
N ARG A 238 -4.20 -23.28 -9.31
CA ARG A 238 -4.61 -23.55 -10.70
C ARG A 238 -5.52 -22.45 -11.26
N LEU A 239 -6.53 -22.04 -10.50
CA LEU A 239 -7.45 -20.97 -10.94
C LEU A 239 -6.72 -19.65 -11.24
N LEU A 240 -5.77 -19.26 -10.39
CA LEU A 240 -4.97 -18.04 -10.62
C LEU A 240 -4.03 -18.18 -11.82
N GLN A 241 -3.45 -19.36 -12.05
CA GLN A 241 -2.66 -19.65 -13.26
C GLN A 241 -3.53 -19.58 -14.52
N ASP A 242 -4.77 -20.05 -14.48
CA ASP A 242 -5.69 -19.98 -15.62
C ASP A 242 -6.02 -18.53 -16.01
N PHE A 243 -6.13 -17.61 -15.04
CA PHE A 243 -6.30 -16.17 -15.32
C PHE A 243 -5.10 -15.58 -16.06
N VAL A 244 -3.88 -15.99 -15.71
CA VAL A 244 -2.64 -15.57 -16.39
C VAL A 244 -2.68 -16.02 -17.86
N VAL A 245 -2.94 -17.31 -18.11
CA VAL A 245 -3.02 -17.85 -19.48
C VAL A 245 -4.16 -17.23 -20.28
N THR A 246 -5.29 -16.95 -19.64
CA THR A 246 -6.46 -16.34 -20.31
C THR A 246 -6.19 -14.90 -20.72
N ALA A 247 -5.52 -14.11 -19.86
CA ALA A 247 -5.21 -12.70 -20.10
C ALA A 247 -4.30 -12.46 -21.33
N GLU A 248 -3.54 -13.47 -21.76
CA GLU A 248 -2.77 -13.37 -23.01
C GLU A 248 -3.68 -13.34 -24.24
N LYS A 249 -4.80 -14.06 -24.20
CA LYS A 249 -5.67 -14.31 -25.36
C LYS A 249 -6.88 -13.38 -25.42
N GLN A 250 -7.45 -13.07 -24.26
CA GLN A 250 -8.71 -12.32 -24.16
C GLN A 250 -8.81 -11.57 -22.81
N PRO A 251 -9.65 -10.54 -22.71
CA PRO A 251 -9.92 -9.89 -21.43
C PRO A 251 -10.51 -10.90 -20.43
N ILE A 252 -10.09 -10.78 -19.18
CA ILE A 252 -10.56 -11.64 -18.08
C ILE A 252 -11.86 -11.11 -17.47
N ASP A 253 -12.59 -11.99 -16.78
CA ASP A 253 -13.68 -11.56 -15.89
C ASP A 253 -13.10 -11.00 -14.59
N ASN A 254 -13.08 -9.67 -14.48
CA ASN A 254 -12.58 -8.95 -13.31
C ASN A 254 -13.36 -9.30 -12.02
N SER A 255 -14.65 -9.62 -12.13
CA SER A 255 -15.47 -9.97 -10.96
C SER A 255 -15.08 -11.34 -10.40
N GLN A 256 -14.92 -12.32 -11.28
CA GLN A 256 -14.47 -13.66 -10.93
C GLN A 256 -13.02 -13.66 -10.43
N PHE A 257 -12.15 -12.86 -11.04
CA PHE A 257 -10.77 -12.70 -10.59
C PHE A 257 -10.71 -12.13 -9.17
N ARG A 258 -11.49 -11.09 -8.87
CA ARG A 258 -11.58 -10.48 -7.54
C ARG A 258 -12.10 -11.45 -6.49
N GLU A 259 -13.15 -12.21 -6.80
CA GLU A 259 -13.70 -13.23 -5.91
C GLU A 259 -12.67 -14.32 -5.62
N THR A 260 -12.02 -14.86 -6.67
CA THR A 260 -10.99 -15.91 -6.54
C THR A 260 -9.82 -15.44 -5.68
N CYS A 261 -9.31 -14.22 -5.92
CA CYS A 261 -8.23 -13.67 -5.10
C CYS A 261 -8.65 -13.45 -3.64
N SER A 262 -9.90 -13.04 -3.40
CA SER A 262 -10.43 -12.82 -2.06
C SER A 262 -10.60 -14.13 -1.27
N GLN A 263 -11.10 -15.18 -1.92
CA GLN A 263 -11.20 -16.52 -1.32
C GLN A 263 -9.83 -17.15 -1.06
N ALA A 264 -8.89 -17.02 -2.01
CA ALA A 264 -7.51 -17.46 -1.83
C ALA A 264 -6.83 -16.75 -0.64
N THR A 265 -7.08 -15.45 -0.48
CA THR A 265 -6.56 -14.66 0.64
C THR A 265 -7.16 -15.09 1.98
N ALA A 266 -8.48 -15.30 2.03
CA ALA A 266 -9.14 -15.84 3.21
C ALA A 266 -8.58 -17.21 3.62
N LEU A 267 -8.27 -18.08 2.64
CA LEU A 267 -7.62 -19.37 2.88
C LEU A 267 -6.22 -19.22 3.49
N LEU A 268 -5.40 -18.30 2.97
CA LEU A 268 -4.07 -18.04 3.52
C LEU A 268 -4.13 -17.54 4.96
N LEU A 269 -5.07 -16.64 5.27
CA LEU A 269 -5.21 -16.10 6.63
C LEU A 269 -5.74 -17.16 7.61
N ASP A 270 -6.68 -18.01 7.19
CA ASP A 270 -7.18 -19.14 7.99
C ASP A 270 -6.09 -20.20 8.26
N HIS A 271 -5.23 -20.45 7.27
CA HIS A 271 -4.07 -21.35 7.40
C HIS A 271 -3.05 -20.84 8.42
N LEU A 272 -2.76 -19.54 8.43
CA LEU A 272 -1.86 -18.92 9.41
C LEU A 272 -2.35 -19.04 10.86
N VAL A 273 -3.67 -19.00 11.08
CA VAL A 273 -4.27 -19.16 12.42
C VAL A 273 -4.20 -20.63 12.89
N SER A 274 -4.21 -21.58 11.96
CA SER A 274 -4.30 -23.01 12.26
C SER A 274 -2.95 -23.67 12.60
N ASP A 275 -1.83 -22.92 12.50
CA ASP A 275 -0.44 -23.35 12.78
C ASP A 275 -0.03 -24.65 12.06
N SER A 276 -0.72 -24.99 10.97
CA SER A 276 -0.50 -26.23 10.21
C SER A 276 0.69 -26.05 9.26
N ARG A 277 1.87 -26.59 9.62
CA ARG A 277 3.08 -26.58 8.77
C ARG A 277 2.98 -27.44 7.49
N THR A 278 1.78 -27.87 7.13
CA THR A 278 1.52 -28.72 5.96
C THR A 278 1.44 -27.88 4.69
N ASN A 279 2.21 -28.25 3.66
CA ASN A 279 2.23 -27.64 2.32
C ASN A 279 2.70 -26.17 2.22
N LEU A 280 3.91 -25.91 2.71
CA LEU A 280 4.62 -24.63 2.58
C LEU A 280 4.81 -24.17 1.12
N GLU A 281 4.94 -25.11 0.19
CA GLU A 281 5.12 -24.81 -1.24
C GLU A 281 3.86 -24.23 -1.86
N GLY A 282 2.70 -24.86 -1.65
CA GLY A 282 1.41 -24.35 -2.12
C GLY A 282 1.07 -22.98 -1.51
N PHE A 283 1.37 -22.79 -0.23
CA PHE A 283 1.21 -21.50 0.45
C PHE A 283 2.05 -20.39 -0.20
N SER A 284 3.35 -20.66 -0.40
CA SER A 284 4.28 -19.70 -1.02
C SER A 284 3.89 -19.38 -2.46
N GLN A 285 3.50 -20.41 -3.23
CA GLN A 285 3.04 -20.26 -4.61
C GLN A 285 1.77 -19.42 -4.70
N LEU A 286 0.85 -19.57 -3.74
CA LEU A 286 -0.39 -18.80 -3.73
C LEU A 286 -0.13 -17.32 -3.42
N ILE A 287 0.73 -17.00 -2.44
CA ILE A 287 1.17 -15.62 -2.18
C ILE A 287 1.82 -15.01 -3.43
N ARG A 288 2.72 -15.75 -4.08
CA ARG A 288 3.35 -15.33 -5.33
C ARG A 288 2.30 -15.01 -6.40
N LEU A 289 1.35 -15.91 -6.65
CA LEU A 289 0.32 -15.67 -7.67
C LEU A 289 -0.56 -14.46 -7.34
N LEU A 290 -0.95 -14.27 -6.08
CA LEU A 290 -1.70 -13.07 -5.65
C LEU A 290 -0.92 -11.77 -5.90
N CYS A 291 0.41 -11.80 -5.89
CA CYS A 291 1.27 -10.65 -6.21
C CYS A 291 1.49 -10.49 -7.72
N TRP A 292 1.71 -11.57 -8.46
CA TRP A 292 2.12 -11.55 -9.86
C TRP A 292 0.96 -11.48 -10.86
N CYS A 293 -0.21 -12.06 -10.56
CA CYS A 293 -1.35 -12.04 -11.48
C CYS A 293 -1.76 -10.60 -11.88
N PRO A 294 -1.94 -9.64 -10.94
CA PRO A 294 -2.24 -8.25 -11.31
C PRO A 294 -1.19 -7.61 -12.22
N ALA A 295 0.11 -7.88 -11.98
CA ALA A 295 1.20 -7.35 -12.80
C ALA A 295 1.22 -7.96 -14.21
N TYR A 296 0.85 -9.24 -14.34
CA TYR A 296 0.80 -9.92 -15.63
C TYR A 296 -0.40 -9.47 -16.47
N ILE A 297 -1.58 -9.39 -15.84
CA ILE A 297 -2.83 -8.93 -16.49
C ILE A 297 -2.69 -7.45 -16.88
N SER A 298 -2.05 -6.65 -16.01
CA SER A 298 -1.62 -5.28 -16.29
C SER A 298 -2.77 -4.31 -16.70
N THR A 299 -3.97 -4.53 -16.17
CA THR A 299 -5.12 -3.63 -16.32
C THR A 299 -5.40 -2.89 -15.01
N PRO A 300 -6.09 -1.73 -15.04
CA PRO A 300 -6.47 -1.00 -13.83
C PRO A 300 -7.30 -1.87 -12.86
N ASP A 301 -8.31 -2.59 -13.35
CA ASP A 301 -9.20 -3.42 -12.52
C ASP A 301 -8.47 -4.57 -11.80
N ALA A 302 -7.55 -5.24 -12.52
CA ALA A 302 -6.74 -6.30 -11.94
C ALA A 302 -5.77 -5.74 -10.90
N MET A 303 -5.20 -4.56 -11.14
CA MET A 303 -4.33 -3.88 -10.18
C MET A 303 -5.08 -3.40 -8.95
N GLU A 304 -6.30 -2.88 -9.10
CA GLU A 304 -7.16 -2.50 -7.97
C GLU A 304 -7.48 -3.71 -7.09
N THR A 305 -7.77 -4.87 -7.72
CA THR A 305 -7.91 -6.15 -7.02
C THR A 305 -6.62 -6.53 -6.29
N GLY A 306 -5.46 -6.40 -6.93
CA GLY A 306 -4.16 -6.62 -6.30
C GLY A 306 -3.99 -5.79 -5.03
N ILE A 307 -4.14 -4.47 -5.14
CA ILE A 307 -3.98 -3.54 -4.00
C ILE A 307 -4.95 -3.85 -2.87
N TYR A 308 -6.21 -4.17 -3.18
CA TYR A 308 -7.20 -4.60 -2.20
C TYR A 308 -6.72 -5.82 -1.41
N ILE A 309 -6.21 -6.83 -2.11
CA ILE A 309 -5.74 -8.09 -1.53
C ILE A 309 -4.44 -7.91 -0.74
N TRP A 310 -3.45 -7.19 -1.30
CA TRP A 310 -2.18 -6.94 -0.62
C TRP A 310 -2.39 -6.14 0.64
N THR A 311 -3.27 -5.13 0.61
CA THR A 311 -3.64 -4.35 1.80
C THR A 311 -4.31 -5.22 2.85
N TRP A 312 -5.19 -6.15 2.45
CA TRP A 312 -5.80 -7.10 3.39
C TRP A 312 -4.75 -8.01 4.04
N LEU A 313 -3.88 -8.64 3.24
CA LEU A 313 -2.82 -9.53 3.73
C LEU A 313 -1.91 -8.83 4.75
N VAL A 314 -1.39 -7.65 4.42
CA VAL A 314 -0.44 -6.94 5.29
C VAL A 314 -1.09 -6.32 6.53
N SER A 315 -2.41 -6.11 6.53
CA SER A 315 -3.15 -5.60 7.70
C SER A 315 -3.55 -6.72 8.65
N ALA A 316 -4.01 -7.85 8.10
CA ALA A 316 -4.43 -9.01 8.89
C ALA A 316 -3.24 -9.86 9.37
N ALA A 317 -2.18 -9.95 8.58
CA ALA A 317 -0.96 -10.71 8.88
C ALA A 317 0.31 -9.89 8.56
N PRO A 318 0.69 -8.91 9.41
CA PRO A 318 1.87 -8.07 9.18
C PRO A 318 3.18 -8.83 8.99
N SER A 319 3.29 -10.05 9.54
CA SER A 319 4.44 -10.95 9.34
C SER A 319 4.66 -11.36 7.88
N LEU A 320 3.62 -11.35 7.05
CA LEU A 320 3.74 -11.58 5.61
C LEU A 320 4.26 -10.36 4.84
N GLY A 321 4.34 -9.18 5.48
CA GLY A 321 4.71 -7.92 4.84
C GLY A 321 6.01 -7.99 4.01
N PRO A 322 7.14 -8.46 4.58
CA PRO A 322 8.39 -8.60 3.82
C PRO A 322 8.28 -9.56 2.63
N LEU A 323 7.57 -10.67 2.78
CA LEU A 323 7.39 -11.67 1.71
C LEU A 323 6.53 -11.11 0.56
N VAL A 324 5.39 -10.51 0.89
CA VAL A 324 4.52 -9.86 -0.09
C VAL A 324 5.29 -8.76 -0.82
N LEU A 325 6.01 -7.90 -0.09
CA LEU A 325 6.76 -6.82 -0.71
C LEU A 325 7.88 -7.34 -1.62
N ALA A 326 8.55 -8.44 -1.26
CA ALA A 326 9.58 -9.05 -2.10
C ALA A 326 9.01 -9.52 -3.45
N GLU A 327 7.89 -10.24 -3.43
CA GLU A 327 7.21 -10.71 -4.64
C GLU A 327 6.70 -9.53 -5.50
N LEU A 328 6.18 -8.47 -4.88
CA LEU A 328 5.76 -7.26 -5.60
C LEU A 328 6.93 -6.52 -6.24
N VAL A 329 8.07 -6.41 -5.56
CA VAL A 329 9.27 -5.81 -6.14
C VAL A 329 9.77 -6.63 -7.32
N ASP A 330 9.78 -7.96 -7.23
CA ASP A 330 10.20 -8.82 -8.34
C ASP A 330 9.24 -8.74 -9.53
N ALA A 331 7.93 -8.72 -9.27
CA ALA A 331 6.93 -8.51 -10.31
C ALA A 331 7.09 -7.13 -10.98
N TRP A 332 7.39 -6.07 -10.21
CA TRP A 332 7.64 -4.73 -10.74
C TRP A 332 8.87 -4.73 -11.68
N LEU A 333 10.00 -5.28 -11.22
CA LEU A 333 11.21 -5.38 -12.03
C LEU A 333 10.98 -6.23 -13.29
N TRP A 334 10.17 -7.29 -13.20
CA TRP A 334 9.76 -8.06 -14.37
C TRP A 334 8.93 -7.22 -15.37
N THR A 335 8.03 -6.34 -14.91
CA THR A 335 7.30 -5.45 -15.84
C THR A 335 8.23 -4.47 -16.57
N MET A 336 9.35 -4.10 -15.94
CA MET A 336 10.39 -3.28 -16.56
C MET A 336 11.19 -4.09 -17.59
N ASP A 337 11.64 -5.29 -17.24
CA ASP A 337 12.40 -6.15 -18.16
C ASP A 337 11.56 -6.57 -19.38
N THR A 338 10.24 -6.69 -19.20
CA THR A 338 9.28 -7.00 -20.27
C THR A 338 8.64 -5.76 -20.92
N LYS A 339 9.12 -4.56 -20.59
CA LYS A 339 8.75 -3.28 -21.22
C LYS A 339 7.25 -2.98 -21.23
N ARG A 340 6.58 -3.18 -20.10
CA ARG A 340 5.14 -2.97 -19.95
C ARG A 340 4.82 -1.60 -19.34
N GLY A 341 3.68 -1.02 -19.72
CA GLY A 341 3.12 0.19 -19.10
C GLY A 341 4.09 1.35 -19.02
N LEU A 342 4.45 1.77 -17.81
CA LEU A 342 5.42 2.84 -17.56
C LEU A 342 6.77 2.59 -18.25
N PHE A 343 7.11 1.33 -18.54
CA PHE A 343 8.37 0.92 -19.17
C PHE A 343 8.24 0.56 -20.66
N ALA A 344 7.12 0.90 -21.31
CA ALA A 344 6.93 0.70 -22.75
C ALA A 344 7.75 1.72 -23.58
N SER A 345 9.07 1.65 -23.48
CA SER A 345 10.04 2.57 -24.11
C SER A 345 10.31 2.30 -25.59
N ASP A 346 9.97 1.10 -26.07
CA ASP A 346 10.28 0.67 -27.44
C ASP A 346 9.34 1.25 -28.50
N MET A 347 8.33 2.03 -28.08
CA MET A 347 7.34 2.63 -28.98
C MET A 347 7.93 3.86 -29.68
N LYS A 348 8.98 3.65 -30.47
CA LYS A 348 9.62 4.72 -31.25
C LYS A 348 8.87 4.89 -32.55
N TYR A 349 8.56 6.14 -32.88
CA TYR A 349 8.21 6.55 -34.24
C TYR A 349 6.92 5.91 -34.82
N CYS A 350 5.86 5.89 -34.00
CA CYS A 350 4.51 5.53 -34.41
C CYS A 350 3.60 6.78 -34.50
N GLY A 351 2.45 6.68 -35.18
CA GLY A 351 1.40 7.71 -35.16
C GLY A 351 1.47 8.75 -36.30
N PRO A 352 0.59 9.78 -36.26
CA PRO A 352 0.46 10.76 -37.34
C PRO A 352 1.72 11.58 -37.58
N ASP A 353 2.44 11.98 -36.53
CA ASP A 353 3.65 12.80 -36.66
C ASP A 353 4.80 12.03 -37.32
N ALA A 354 4.96 10.73 -37.02
CA ALA A 354 5.93 9.86 -37.70
C ALA A 354 5.63 9.76 -39.21
N LYS A 355 4.35 9.69 -39.59
CA LYS A 355 3.92 9.58 -41.00
C LYS A 355 3.96 10.92 -41.75
N LEU A 356 3.56 12.01 -41.10
CA LEU A 356 3.37 13.32 -41.72
C LEU A 356 4.63 14.18 -41.65
N ARG A 357 5.51 13.94 -40.68
CA ARG A 357 6.72 14.74 -40.43
C ARG A 357 7.95 13.86 -40.16
N PRO A 358 8.34 12.98 -41.11
CA PRO A 358 9.44 12.03 -40.93
C PRO A 358 10.82 12.69 -40.75
N HIS A 359 10.94 13.98 -41.06
CA HIS A 359 12.18 14.75 -40.85
C HIS A 359 12.37 15.21 -39.40
N LEU A 360 11.34 15.12 -38.55
CA LEU A 360 11.42 15.54 -37.15
C LEU A 360 11.93 14.44 -36.23
N ILE A 361 11.84 13.17 -36.64
CA ILE A 361 12.21 12.02 -35.81
C ILE A 361 12.97 11.02 -36.70
N PRO A 362 14.21 10.63 -36.35
CA PRO A 362 14.95 9.62 -37.11
C PRO A 362 14.26 8.23 -37.04
N GLY A 363 13.98 7.61 -38.20
CA GLY A 363 13.42 6.25 -38.30
C GLY A 363 12.52 6.03 -39.51
N GLU A 364 12.00 4.80 -39.70
CA GLU A 364 10.88 4.47 -40.63
C GLU A 364 9.58 4.20 -39.86
N PRO A 365 8.41 4.77 -40.24
CA PRO A 365 7.25 4.80 -39.35
C PRO A 365 6.79 3.39 -39.01
N GLU A 366 6.77 3.09 -37.71
CA GLU A 366 6.41 1.75 -37.23
C GLU A 366 4.88 1.64 -37.06
N ALA A 367 4.40 0.39 -37.07
CA ALA A 367 3.02 0.11 -36.73
C ALA A 367 2.79 0.40 -35.24
N PRO A 368 1.62 0.95 -34.86
CA PRO A 368 1.28 1.09 -33.44
C PRO A 368 1.31 -0.29 -32.75
N PRO A 369 1.61 -0.36 -31.44
CA PRO A 369 1.61 -1.61 -30.71
C PRO A 369 0.24 -2.27 -30.77
N GLU A 370 0.21 -3.60 -30.68
CA GLU A 370 -1.02 -4.40 -30.69
C GLU A 370 -1.93 -4.06 -29.49
N LYS A 371 -1.34 -3.67 -28.35
CA LYS A 371 -2.04 -3.21 -27.16
C LYS A 371 -1.61 -1.78 -26.80
N ASP A 372 -2.59 -0.93 -26.52
CA ASP A 372 -2.36 0.41 -25.99
C ASP A 372 -1.69 0.33 -24.60
N PRO A 373 -0.52 0.96 -24.38
CA PRO A 373 0.16 0.92 -23.09
C PRO A 373 -0.57 1.70 -21.99
N VAL A 374 -1.59 2.52 -22.30
CA VAL A 374 -2.25 3.39 -21.32
C VAL A 374 -2.86 2.63 -20.14
N GLU A 375 -3.54 1.51 -20.37
CA GLU A 375 -4.12 0.71 -19.28
C GLU A 375 -3.03 0.22 -18.31
N ALA A 376 -1.91 -0.24 -18.85
CA ALA A 376 -0.76 -0.68 -18.08
C ALA A 376 -0.06 0.49 -17.37
N ILE A 377 0.01 1.68 -17.98
CA ILE A 377 0.50 2.91 -17.34
C ILE A 377 -0.39 3.29 -16.14
N ILE A 378 -1.71 3.18 -16.28
CA ILE A 378 -2.67 3.43 -15.18
C ILE A 378 -2.52 2.37 -14.08
N ALA A 379 -2.31 1.10 -14.44
CA ALA A 379 -2.00 0.04 -13.48
C ALA A 379 -0.70 0.36 -12.71
N HIS A 380 0.38 0.79 -13.38
CA HIS A 380 1.60 1.23 -12.69
C HIS A 380 1.37 2.45 -11.81
N ARG A 381 0.48 3.39 -12.17
CA ARG A 381 0.09 4.53 -11.32
C ARG A 381 -0.52 4.05 -10.00
N LEU A 382 -1.51 3.15 -10.08
CA LEU A 382 -2.15 2.53 -8.92
C LEU A 382 -1.15 1.78 -8.05
N TRP A 383 -0.28 0.98 -8.68
CA TRP A 383 0.71 0.20 -7.96
C TRP A 383 1.74 1.09 -7.25
N LEU A 384 2.19 2.14 -7.92
CA LEU A 384 3.15 3.10 -7.38
C LEU A 384 2.58 3.85 -6.17
N GLY A 385 1.31 4.21 -6.19
CA GLY A 385 0.65 4.81 -5.03
C GLY A 385 0.64 3.86 -3.82
N PHE A 386 0.45 2.56 -4.04
CA PHE A 386 0.59 1.56 -2.98
C PHE A 386 2.04 1.48 -2.47
N PHE A 387 3.03 1.47 -3.35
CA PHE A 387 4.44 1.49 -2.92
C PHE A 387 4.81 2.73 -2.12
N ILE A 388 4.27 3.91 -2.45
CA ILE A 388 4.50 5.14 -1.70
C ILE A 388 3.88 5.06 -0.30
N ASP A 389 2.65 4.55 -0.18
CA ASP A 389 2.02 4.30 1.12
C ASP A 389 2.85 3.32 1.96
N ARG A 390 3.28 2.21 1.36
CA ARG A 390 4.12 1.21 2.01
C ARG A 390 5.47 1.79 2.42
N PHE A 391 6.10 2.60 1.58
CA PHE A 391 7.35 3.31 1.90
C PHE A 391 7.18 4.19 3.15
N GLU A 392 6.09 4.96 3.23
CA GLU A 392 5.83 5.84 4.37
C GLU A 392 5.67 5.08 5.68
N VAL A 393 5.15 3.85 5.63
CA VAL A 393 5.05 2.98 6.81
C VAL A 393 6.40 2.35 7.15
N VAL A 394 7.08 1.71 6.19
CA VAL A 394 8.25 0.88 6.48
C VAL A 394 9.53 1.67 6.74
N ARG A 395 9.59 2.95 6.33
CA ARG A 395 10.73 3.84 6.61
C ARG A 395 11.07 3.97 8.09
N HIS A 396 10.07 3.79 8.97
CA HIS A 396 10.24 3.90 10.40
C HIS A 396 10.59 2.57 11.07
N ASP A 397 10.08 1.46 10.52
CA ASP A 397 9.93 0.22 11.30
C ASP A 397 10.67 -1.00 10.68
N SER A 398 10.92 -1.05 9.36
CA SER A 398 11.44 -2.26 8.71
C SER A 398 12.53 -2.01 7.66
N ILE A 399 13.78 -2.34 8.03
CA ILE A 399 14.94 -2.19 7.14
C ILE A 399 14.92 -3.18 5.98
N GLU A 400 14.52 -4.43 6.21
CA GLU A 400 14.40 -5.41 5.12
C GLU A 400 13.46 -4.90 4.03
N GLN A 401 12.29 -4.38 4.41
CA GLN A 401 11.33 -3.82 3.46
C GLN A 401 11.86 -2.56 2.76
N LEU A 402 12.60 -1.70 3.48
CA LEU A 402 13.29 -0.57 2.88
C LEU A 402 14.34 -0.99 1.84
N LEU A 403 15.10 -2.05 2.10
CA LEU A 403 16.09 -2.57 1.16
C LEU A 403 15.43 -3.13 -0.11
N LEU A 404 14.26 -3.77 0.02
CA LEU A 404 13.46 -4.21 -1.13
C LEU A 404 13.00 -3.02 -1.98
N LEU A 405 12.50 -1.94 -1.36
CA LEU A 405 12.15 -0.71 -2.07
C LEU A 405 13.38 -0.05 -2.72
N GLY A 406 14.53 -0.07 -2.04
CA GLY A 406 15.80 0.37 -2.59
C GLY A 406 16.20 -0.41 -3.85
N ARG A 407 16.06 -1.75 -3.84
CA ARG A 407 16.29 -2.61 -5.01
C ARG A 407 15.37 -2.24 -6.17
N MET A 408 14.08 -2.02 -5.88
CA MET A 408 13.09 -1.59 -6.87
C MET A 408 13.50 -0.27 -7.54
N LEU A 409 13.84 0.75 -6.73
CA LEU A 409 14.23 2.08 -7.22
C LEU A 409 15.54 2.05 -8.00
N GLN A 410 16.54 1.29 -7.53
CA GLN A 410 17.82 1.13 -8.26
C GLN A 410 17.62 0.47 -9.62
N GLY A 411 16.73 -0.52 -9.71
CA GLY A 411 16.33 -1.14 -10.97
C GLY A 411 15.63 -0.14 -11.89
N MET A 412 14.60 0.53 -11.36
CA MET A 412 13.80 1.52 -12.09
C MET A 412 14.63 2.67 -12.66
N MET A 413 15.60 3.17 -11.90
CA MET A 413 16.46 4.31 -12.29
C MET A 413 17.75 3.87 -13.01
N LYS A 414 17.88 2.60 -13.41
CA LYS A 414 19.11 2.07 -14.03
C LYS A 414 19.50 2.79 -15.32
N SER A 415 18.52 3.16 -16.15
CA SER A 415 18.74 4.02 -17.30
C SER A 415 17.52 4.91 -17.58
N PRO A 416 17.74 6.18 -17.96
CA PRO A 416 16.66 7.12 -18.27
C PRO A 416 15.83 6.71 -19.51
N THR A 417 16.36 5.83 -20.36
CA THR A 417 15.70 5.41 -21.61
C THR A 417 14.68 4.29 -21.42
N HIS A 418 14.47 3.78 -20.19
CA HIS A 418 13.54 2.68 -19.93
C HIS A 418 12.09 3.14 -19.78
N PHE A 419 11.85 4.43 -19.58
CA PHE A 419 10.50 4.94 -19.39
C PHE A 419 9.78 5.15 -20.73
N SER A 420 8.47 4.92 -20.72
CA SER A 420 7.60 5.31 -21.82
C SER A 420 7.50 6.83 -21.89
N HIS A 421 7.52 7.37 -23.11
CA HIS A 421 7.31 8.80 -23.38
C HIS A 421 5.85 9.13 -23.70
N HIS A 422 4.96 8.15 -23.56
CA HIS A 422 3.55 8.36 -23.81
C HIS A 422 2.98 9.47 -22.89
N PRO A 423 2.23 10.45 -23.40
CA PRO A 423 1.76 11.59 -22.60
C PRO A 423 0.94 11.19 -21.36
N ALA A 424 0.21 10.08 -21.40
CA ALA A 424 -0.53 9.52 -20.25
C ALA A 424 0.36 8.99 -19.10
N ALA A 425 1.68 8.87 -19.31
CA ALA A 425 2.64 8.42 -18.30
C ALA A 425 3.22 9.57 -17.46
N THR A 426 2.98 10.84 -17.83
CA THR A 426 3.57 12.02 -17.18
C THR A 426 3.44 11.98 -15.66
N GLY A 427 2.22 11.83 -15.15
CA GLY A 427 1.94 11.80 -13.71
C GLY A 427 2.54 10.58 -13.03
N THR A 428 2.45 9.40 -13.64
CA THR A 428 3.08 8.17 -13.14
C THR A 428 4.60 8.31 -13.03
N PHE A 429 5.23 8.87 -14.07
CA PHE A 429 6.67 9.11 -14.15
C PHE A 429 7.15 10.07 -13.07
N PHE A 430 6.55 11.26 -12.95
CA PHE A 430 6.96 12.23 -11.93
C PHE A 430 6.64 11.78 -10.51
N THR A 431 5.59 10.97 -10.33
CA THR A 431 5.33 10.29 -9.06
C THR A 431 6.45 9.29 -8.71
N ALA A 432 7.03 8.62 -9.71
CA ALA A 432 8.14 7.68 -9.50
C ALA A 432 9.43 8.42 -9.15
N MET A 433 9.70 9.55 -9.83
CA MET A 433 10.82 10.45 -9.48
C MET A 433 10.66 10.98 -8.05
N GLN A 434 9.45 11.37 -7.66
CA GLN A 434 9.12 11.84 -6.32
C GLN A 434 9.40 10.77 -5.25
N LEU A 435 9.01 9.50 -5.49
CA LEU A 435 9.35 8.40 -4.59
C LEU A 435 10.88 8.20 -4.48
N GLY A 436 11.59 8.28 -5.61
CA GLY A 436 13.05 8.19 -5.64
C GLY A 436 13.73 9.25 -4.79
N LEU A 437 13.33 10.52 -4.91
CA LEU A 437 13.85 11.61 -4.07
C LEU A 437 13.52 11.41 -2.59
N ASN A 438 12.26 11.08 -2.27
CA ASN A 438 11.85 10.82 -0.88
C ASN A 438 12.65 9.70 -0.23
N PHE A 439 12.97 8.65 -0.99
CA PHE A 439 13.82 7.56 -0.52
C PHE A 439 15.26 8.03 -0.27
N CYS A 440 15.82 8.87 -1.14
CA CYS A 440 17.18 9.42 -0.95
C CYS A 440 17.25 10.35 0.26
N SER A 441 16.20 11.12 0.54
CA SER A 441 16.10 11.97 1.74
C SER A 441 16.07 11.18 3.06
N CYS A 442 15.90 9.85 3.03
CA CYS A 442 16.06 9.01 4.22
C CYS A 442 17.54 8.82 4.63
N GLN A 443 18.52 9.40 3.93
CA GLN A 443 19.95 9.33 4.29
C GLN A 443 20.23 9.71 5.76
N ASP A 444 19.47 10.66 6.31
CA ASP A 444 19.64 11.14 7.68
C ASP A 444 19.01 10.20 8.72
N GLN A 445 18.17 9.26 8.29
CA GLN A 445 17.52 8.28 9.17
C GLN A 445 18.48 7.13 9.48
N PHE A 446 18.54 6.75 10.77
CA PHE A 446 19.42 5.71 11.32
C PHE A 446 19.49 4.42 10.47
N ASN A 447 18.36 4.04 9.87
CA ASN A 447 18.18 2.82 9.08
C ASN A 447 19.05 2.76 7.80
N LEU A 448 19.40 3.89 7.18
CA LEU A 448 20.11 3.94 5.88
C LEU A 448 21.43 4.73 5.88
N GLN A 449 21.89 5.24 7.04
CA GLN A 449 23.12 6.05 7.15
C GLN A 449 24.39 5.40 6.57
N LYS A 450 24.42 4.07 6.45
CA LYS A 450 25.58 3.33 5.91
C LYS A 450 25.53 3.19 4.38
N CYS A 451 24.45 3.62 3.73
CA CYS A 451 24.20 3.50 2.29
C CYS A 451 24.38 4.81 1.52
N ASN A 452 24.95 5.85 2.14
CA ASN A 452 25.00 7.23 1.59
C ASN A 452 25.49 7.32 0.15
N MET A 453 26.57 6.62 -0.21
CA MET A 453 27.08 6.62 -1.59
C MET A 453 26.05 6.03 -2.58
N GLY A 454 25.36 4.94 -2.19
CA GLY A 454 24.31 4.34 -3.01
C GLY A 454 23.08 5.24 -3.15
N LEU A 455 22.73 5.99 -2.10
CA LEU A 455 21.65 6.98 -2.15
C LEU A 455 21.99 8.16 -3.05
N GLN A 456 23.20 8.71 -2.95
CA GLN A 456 23.66 9.79 -3.83
C GLN A 456 23.69 9.37 -5.31
N LEU A 457 24.13 8.13 -5.61
CA LEU A 457 24.09 7.59 -6.96
C LEU A 457 22.66 7.38 -7.47
N LEU A 458 21.74 6.96 -6.59
CA LEU A 458 20.33 6.85 -6.93
C LEU A 458 19.72 8.22 -7.21
N GLU A 459 20.02 9.22 -6.38
CA GLU A 459 19.57 10.60 -6.52
C GLU A 459 20.05 11.22 -7.85
N ASP A 460 21.33 11.08 -8.20
CA ASP A 460 21.86 11.50 -9.52
C ASP A 460 21.08 10.85 -10.67
N ARG A 461 20.76 9.55 -10.57
CA ARG A 461 19.97 8.85 -11.59
C ARG A 461 18.53 9.35 -11.67
N VAL A 462 17.90 9.69 -10.54
CA VAL A 462 16.56 10.29 -10.50
C VAL A 462 16.58 11.64 -11.22
N TYR A 463 17.58 12.49 -10.96
CA TYR A 463 17.71 13.77 -11.66
C TYR A 463 17.95 13.58 -13.17
N ARG A 464 18.81 12.64 -13.57
CA ARG A 464 19.05 12.34 -14.99
C ARG A 464 17.80 11.82 -15.69
N ALA A 465 17.02 10.95 -15.05
CA ALA A 465 15.76 10.47 -15.58
C ALA A 465 14.77 11.63 -15.75
N ALA A 466 14.58 12.45 -14.71
CA ALA A 466 13.70 13.60 -14.75
C ALA A 466 14.08 14.61 -15.85
N LEU A 467 15.37 14.91 -16.01
CA LEU A 467 15.86 15.75 -17.11
C LEU A 467 15.67 15.07 -18.48
N GLY A 468 15.88 13.76 -18.56
CA GLY A 468 15.69 12.96 -19.76
C GLY A 468 14.26 13.00 -20.29
N TRP A 469 13.25 13.16 -19.43
CA TRP A 469 11.85 13.34 -19.84
C TRP A 469 11.68 14.51 -20.81
N PHE A 470 12.37 15.63 -20.55
CA PHE A 470 12.28 16.86 -21.35
C PHE A 470 13.14 16.86 -22.61
N ALA A 471 13.88 15.78 -22.88
CA ALA A 471 14.62 15.61 -24.14
C ALA A 471 13.69 15.25 -25.32
N TYR A 472 12.45 14.85 -25.05
CA TYR A 472 11.46 14.43 -26.04
C TYR A 472 10.48 15.57 -26.36
N ALA A 473 9.92 15.55 -27.56
CA ALA A 473 8.91 16.52 -27.97
C ALA A 473 7.64 16.35 -27.11
N PRO A 474 6.96 17.45 -26.73
CA PRO A 474 5.73 17.37 -25.96
C PRO A 474 4.58 16.84 -26.82
N GLU A 475 3.85 15.87 -26.28
CA GLU A 475 2.67 15.25 -26.89
C GLU A 475 1.43 15.44 -26.00
N PHE A 476 0.23 15.21 -26.57
CA PHE A 476 -1.04 15.33 -25.87
C PHE A 476 -1.78 14.00 -25.83
N TYR A 477 -2.37 13.68 -24.68
CA TYR A 477 -3.27 12.55 -24.52
C TYR A 477 -4.68 13.05 -24.22
N GLU A 478 -5.64 12.69 -25.06
CA GLU A 478 -7.05 12.95 -24.82
C GLU A 478 -7.66 11.80 -24.02
N SER A 479 -8.02 12.08 -22.76
CA SER A 479 -8.71 11.12 -21.91
C SER A 479 -10.21 11.43 -21.86
N PRO A 480 -11.09 10.42 -21.86
CA PRO A 480 -12.52 10.65 -21.60
C PRO A 480 -12.77 11.19 -20.18
N ASN A 481 -11.83 10.99 -19.25
CA ASN A 481 -11.91 11.54 -17.91
C ASN A 481 -11.41 13.00 -17.87
N LYS A 482 -12.33 13.94 -17.62
CA LYS A 482 -12.04 15.38 -17.53
C LYS A 482 -11.02 15.73 -16.43
N SER A 483 -10.93 14.95 -15.35
CA SER A 483 -9.97 15.21 -14.26
C SER A 483 -8.57 14.66 -14.53
N PHE A 484 -8.37 13.87 -15.60
CA PHE A 484 -7.11 13.21 -15.88
C PHE A 484 -5.94 14.20 -15.99
N ALA A 485 -6.05 15.21 -16.86
CA ALA A 485 -4.98 16.19 -17.08
C ALA A 485 -4.63 16.98 -15.80
N GLN A 486 -5.63 17.32 -14.98
CA GLN A 486 -5.41 17.99 -13.70
C GLN A 486 -4.61 17.12 -12.72
N ARG A 487 -4.87 15.81 -12.68
CA ARG A 487 -4.15 14.86 -11.82
C ARG A 487 -2.71 14.65 -12.27
N GLU A 488 -2.48 14.58 -13.58
CA GLU A 488 -1.13 14.53 -14.14
C GLU A 488 -0.34 15.79 -13.75
N ALA A 489 -0.93 16.97 -13.94
CA ALA A 489 -0.33 18.25 -13.56
C ALA A 489 -0.07 18.36 -12.04
N GLN A 490 -0.98 17.85 -11.21
CA GLN A 490 -0.79 17.83 -9.75
C GLN A 490 0.42 16.97 -9.36
N SER A 491 0.64 15.84 -10.02
CA SER A 491 1.80 14.97 -9.76
C SER A 491 3.12 15.69 -10.09
N VAL A 492 3.16 16.44 -11.19
CA VAL A 492 4.30 17.30 -11.56
C VAL A 492 4.49 18.43 -10.54
N SER A 493 3.42 19.09 -10.12
CA SER A 493 3.46 20.19 -9.14
C SER A 493 4.05 19.75 -7.80
N ILE A 494 3.65 18.57 -7.30
CA ILE A 494 4.21 17.99 -6.08
C ILE A 494 5.71 17.74 -6.21
N PHE A 495 6.13 17.18 -7.35
CA PHE A 495 7.55 16.95 -7.63
C PHE A 495 8.35 18.27 -7.63
N VAL A 496 7.85 19.30 -8.30
CA VAL A 496 8.49 20.62 -8.33
C VAL A 496 8.60 21.23 -6.93
N HIS A 497 7.55 21.14 -6.11
CA HIS A 497 7.60 21.65 -4.73
C HIS A 497 8.65 20.93 -3.88
N ASN A 498 8.84 19.61 -4.06
CA ASN A 498 9.90 18.88 -3.37
C ASN A 498 11.31 19.39 -3.76
N LEU A 499 11.53 19.65 -5.05
CA LEU A 499 12.79 20.22 -5.54
C LEU A 499 13.07 21.62 -4.98
N GLN A 500 12.03 22.44 -4.81
CA GLN A 500 12.18 23.77 -4.22
C GLN A 500 12.56 23.70 -2.74
N ASN A 501 11.96 22.78 -1.98
CA ASN A 501 12.25 22.62 -0.56
C ASN A 501 13.67 22.11 -0.30
N THR A 502 14.17 21.17 -1.09
CA THR A 502 15.55 20.67 -1.00
C THR A 502 16.59 21.76 -1.25
N SER A 503 16.36 22.65 -2.22
CA SER A 503 17.26 23.78 -2.50
C SER A 503 17.40 24.79 -1.35
N SER A 504 16.37 24.92 -0.50
CA SER A 504 16.38 25.85 0.63
C SER A 504 17.25 25.36 1.81
N THR A 505 17.40 24.05 1.97
CA THR A 505 18.18 23.44 3.06
C THR A 505 19.69 23.49 2.78
N ASP A 506 20.10 23.37 1.52
CA ASP A 506 21.53 23.43 1.12
C ASP A 506 22.11 24.85 1.14
N SER A 507 21.28 25.89 1.05
CA SER A 507 21.74 27.30 1.07
C SER A 507 22.39 27.74 2.39
N GLY A 508 22.32 26.93 3.44
CA GLY A 508 22.98 27.15 4.74
C GLY A 508 24.44 26.69 4.83
N SER A 509 24.94 25.92 3.86
CA SER A 509 26.31 25.37 3.88
C SER A 509 27.18 26.00 2.79
N LYS A 510 27.62 27.25 3.00
CA LYS A 510 28.72 27.80 2.18
C LYS A 510 29.98 26.96 2.41
N PRO A 511 30.60 26.39 1.36
CA PRO A 511 31.93 25.82 1.50
C PRO A 511 32.90 27.00 1.71
N GLN A 512 33.47 27.08 2.91
CA GLN A 512 34.56 28.00 3.19
C GLN A 512 35.76 27.57 2.33
N GLY A 513 35.93 28.23 1.19
CA GLY A 513 37.07 28.04 0.30
C GLY A 513 38.35 28.28 1.10
N ARG A 514 39.18 27.25 1.22
CA ARG A 514 40.57 27.40 1.63
C ARG A 514 41.33 28.02 0.47
N GLU A 515 41.44 29.34 0.46
CA GLU A 515 42.58 29.98 -0.17
C GLU A 515 43.82 29.62 0.64
N GLY A 516 44.74 28.90 0.01
CA GLY A 516 46.00 28.47 0.58
C GLY A 516 47.04 28.35 -0.53
N GLU A 517 47.62 29.50 -0.86
CA GLU A 517 48.98 29.72 -1.38
C GLU A 517 49.64 28.59 -2.21
N LEU A 518 49.60 28.75 -3.53
CA LEU A 518 50.64 28.20 -4.41
C LEU A 518 51.95 28.98 -4.19
N ASN A 519 52.91 28.36 -3.51
CA ASN A 519 54.32 28.73 -3.67
C ASN A 519 54.90 28.00 -4.87
N THR A 520 55.44 28.80 -5.77
CA THR A 520 56.15 28.46 -7.00
C THR A 520 57.47 27.75 -6.76
N VAL A 521 57.79 26.80 -7.65
CA VAL A 521 59.10 26.67 -8.29
C VAL A 521 58.89 26.89 -9.77
#